data_AF-A0A7S6MJM2-F1
#
_entry.id   AF-A0A7S6MJM2-F1
#
_cell.length_a   1.000
_cell.length_b   1.000
_cell.length_c   1.000
_cell.angle_alpha   90.00
_cell.angle_beta   90.00
_cell.angle_gamma   90.00
#
_symmetry.space_group_name_H-M   'P 1'
#
loop_
_entity.id
_entity.type
_entity.pdbx_description
1 polymer ?
#
loop_
_entity_poly.entity_id
_entity_poly.type
_entity_poly.pdbx_seq_one_letter_code
_entity_poly.pdbx_strand_id
1 'polypeptide(L)'
;MKLILWLLALFAAAVAVTLAAKNTTGRALIEMPPYQLELPLDQFIIGAVVAFFVFYILVRFILGIFGFSQRHRHKKTDEMLLSGLKAYLEGDYVKSQKNTAVALKLADSSTAKAISAVIAARSAQMLDEAVARDQYINTALTEAPDEKSLCLAAKTEFLLKNENYQEALKILQSLYSEGGLQSTAVLQLELEAQQQAGNWDAVLELTGILAKRQSVNKALIKKLKHDAQIKNIRSKATDLQSLNQYWQHISPLDKMDSKLSAAAARAYISLGNCNMANKIIESSVPFTWDDELIELYSECLDYHVSRQIECAEVWLRAQPNNAQLLLTLGKLCTYCELWGKAQNYLEASLSVQPGQKAHFALAQLNEKLGKHELAMDHYNKGLQLTLKQLN
;
A
#
# COMPACT_ATOMS: atom_id res chain seq x y z
N MET A 1 -47.76 3.49 18.45
CA MET A 1 -48.93 4.28 17.97
C MET A 1 -49.92 3.45 17.16
N LYS A 2 -49.48 2.66 16.15
CA LYS A 2 -50.39 1.81 15.33
C LYS A 2 -51.21 0.78 16.14
N LEU A 3 -50.64 0.22 17.23
CA LEU A 3 -51.32 -0.74 18.11
C LEU A 3 -52.49 -0.14 18.90
N ILE A 4 -52.36 1.09 19.40
CA ILE A 4 -53.42 1.78 20.17
C ILE A 4 -54.59 2.15 19.25
N LEU A 5 -54.31 2.63 18.03
CA LEU A 5 -55.34 2.93 17.03
C LEU A 5 -56.10 1.66 16.59
N TRP A 6 -55.39 0.53 16.44
CA TRP A 6 -56.02 -0.75 16.09
C TRP A 6 -56.89 -1.29 17.23
N LEU A 7 -56.45 -1.13 18.48
CA LEU A 7 -57.21 -1.54 19.67
C LEU A 7 -58.47 -0.66 19.86
N LEU A 8 -58.39 0.63 19.56
CA LEU A 8 -59.51 1.57 19.62
C LEU A 8 -60.52 1.31 18.50
N ALA A 9 -60.05 1.01 17.28
CA ALA A 9 -60.90 0.58 16.17
C ALA A 9 -61.61 -0.76 16.46
N LEU A 10 -60.92 -1.70 17.12
CA LEU A 10 -61.51 -2.97 17.53
C LEU A 10 -62.60 -2.78 18.60
N PHE A 11 -62.36 -1.91 19.59
CA PHE A 11 -63.39 -1.57 20.59
C PHE A 11 -64.59 -0.85 19.96
N ALA A 12 -64.36 0.08 19.03
CA ALA A 12 -65.43 0.75 18.30
C ALA A 12 -66.25 -0.23 17.44
N ALA A 13 -65.58 -1.20 16.78
CA ALA A 13 -66.25 -2.24 16.01
C ALA A 13 -67.05 -3.19 16.92
N ALA A 14 -66.51 -3.59 18.07
CA ALA A 14 -67.23 -4.42 19.04
C ALA A 14 -68.48 -3.71 19.57
N VAL A 15 -68.38 -2.42 19.93
CA VAL A 15 -69.52 -1.60 20.35
C VAL A 15 -70.56 -1.48 19.22
N ALA A 16 -70.13 -1.23 17.98
CA ALA A 16 -71.04 -1.15 16.83
C ALA A 16 -71.77 -2.48 16.55
N VAL A 17 -71.07 -3.62 16.65
CA VAL A 17 -71.68 -4.95 16.49
C VAL A 17 -72.68 -5.24 17.61
N THR A 18 -72.36 -4.90 18.86
CA THR A 18 -73.31 -5.08 19.99
C THR A 18 -74.53 -4.17 19.90
N LEU A 19 -74.38 -2.96 19.35
CA LEU A 19 -75.51 -2.06 19.10
C LEU A 19 -76.39 -2.58 17.95
N ALA A 20 -75.78 -3.10 16.88
CA ALA A 20 -76.51 -3.63 15.72
C ALA A 20 -77.25 -4.94 16.05
N ALA A 21 -76.65 -5.82 16.87
CA ALA A 21 -77.24 -7.09 17.28
C ALA A 21 -78.47 -6.93 18.21
N LYS A 22 -78.60 -5.78 18.91
CA LYS A 22 -79.73 -5.52 19.83
C LYS A 22 -81.10 -5.42 19.12
N ASN A 23 -81.14 -5.28 17.80
CA ASN A 23 -82.36 -5.03 17.03
C ASN A 23 -82.70 -6.08 15.94
N THR A 24 -82.00 -7.21 15.85
CA THR A 24 -82.24 -8.19 14.77
C THR A 24 -82.28 -9.64 15.28
N THR A 25 -83.48 -10.23 15.30
CA THR A 25 -83.70 -11.68 15.47
C THR A 25 -83.49 -12.42 14.16
N GLY A 26 -82.27 -12.40 13.63
CA GLY A 26 -81.88 -13.22 12.48
C GLY A 26 -81.47 -14.63 12.91
N ARG A 27 -81.65 -15.64 12.05
CA ARG A 27 -81.06 -16.99 12.20
C ARG A 27 -80.06 -17.19 11.07
N ALA A 28 -78.88 -17.73 11.39
CA ALA A 28 -77.90 -18.14 10.39
C ALA A 28 -78.08 -19.63 10.10
N LEU A 29 -78.39 -19.96 8.84
CA LEU A 29 -78.54 -21.33 8.37
C LEU A 29 -77.29 -21.72 7.58
N ILE A 30 -76.57 -22.75 8.03
CA ILE A 30 -75.46 -23.33 7.28
C ILE A 30 -75.90 -24.71 6.81
N GLU A 31 -76.14 -24.84 5.50
CA GLU A 31 -76.51 -26.10 4.86
C GLU A 31 -75.26 -26.80 4.31
N MET A 32 -74.90 -27.94 4.89
CA MET A 32 -73.89 -28.86 4.35
C MET A 32 -74.45 -30.29 4.42
N PRO A 33 -74.97 -30.88 3.33
CA PRO A 33 -75.59 -32.21 3.40
C PRO A 33 -74.60 -33.25 3.93
N PRO A 34 -74.95 -34.10 4.94
CA PRO A 34 -76.27 -34.33 5.56
C PRO A 34 -76.55 -33.55 6.88
N TYR A 35 -75.76 -32.54 7.22
CA TYR A 35 -75.87 -31.77 8.48
C TYR A 35 -76.47 -30.37 8.23
N GLN A 36 -77.55 -30.06 8.93
CA GLN A 36 -78.13 -28.72 8.99
C GLN A 36 -77.86 -28.13 10.38
N LEU A 37 -77.08 -27.06 10.43
CA LEU A 37 -76.82 -26.34 11.68
C LEU A 37 -77.62 -25.03 11.67
N GLU A 38 -78.65 -24.95 12.51
CA GLU A 38 -79.36 -23.70 12.79
C GLU A 38 -78.74 -23.05 14.03
N LEU A 39 -78.11 -21.88 13.84
CA LEU A 39 -77.57 -21.09 14.95
C LEU A 39 -78.29 -19.75 15.03
N PRO A 40 -78.68 -19.31 16.24
CA PRO A 40 -79.13 -17.93 16.43
C PRO A 40 -77.97 -16.96 16.11
N LEU A 41 -78.28 -15.84 15.46
CA LEU A 41 -77.29 -14.95 14.82
C LEU A 41 -76.28 -14.37 15.84
N ASP A 42 -76.71 -14.17 17.08
CA ASP A 42 -75.88 -13.74 18.20
C ASP A 42 -74.73 -14.73 18.48
N GLN A 43 -75.02 -16.03 18.53
CA GLN A 43 -74.03 -17.08 18.73
C GLN A 43 -73.09 -17.22 17.53
N PHE A 44 -73.61 -17.06 16.31
CA PHE A 44 -72.79 -17.09 15.09
C PHE A 44 -71.79 -15.93 15.05
N ILE A 45 -72.23 -14.70 15.38
CA ILE A 45 -71.37 -13.51 15.43
C ILE A 45 -70.28 -13.68 16.50
N ILE A 46 -70.65 -14.11 17.71
CA ILE A 46 -69.68 -14.36 18.79
C ILE A 46 -68.66 -15.43 18.36
N GLY A 47 -69.14 -16.55 17.78
CA GLY A 47 -68.29 -17.63 17.29
C GLY A 47 -67.32 -17.16 16.20
N ALA A 48 -67.77 -16.34 15.25
CA ALA A 48 -66.94 -15.78 14.20
C ALA A 48 -65.85 -14.82 14.75
N VAL A 49 -66.19 -13.99 15.74
CA VAL A 49 -65.22 -13.09 16.41
C VAL A 49 -64.17 -13.90 17.17
N VAL A 50 -64.57 -14.93 17.90
CA VAL A 50 -63.65 -15.83 18.62
C VAL A 50 -62.75 -16.57 17.63
N ALA A 51 -63.31 -17.14 16.55
CA ALA A 51 -62.56 -17.84 15.52
C ALA A 51 -61.54 -16.92 14.84
N PHE A 52 -61.91 -15.66 14.55
CA PHE A 52 -61.00 -14.67 14.01
C PHE A 52 -59.84 -14.35 14.97
N PHE A 53 -60.13 -14.21 16.28
CA PHE A 53 -59.09 -13.98 17.30
C PHE A 53 -58.14 -15.17 17.42
N VAL A 54 -58.66 -16.40 17.45
CA VAL A 54 -57.84 -17.61 17.48
C VAL A 54 -56.97 -17.71 16.23
N PHE A 55 -57.54 -17.49 15.05
CA PHE A 55 -56.80 -17.45 13.78
C PHE A 55 -55.70 -16.38 13.80
N TYR A 56 -56.00 -15.16 14.25
CA TYR A 56 -55.02 -14.07 14.36
C TYR A 56 -53.85 -14.43 15.30
N ILE A 57 -54.15 -15.01 16.47
CA ILE A 57 -53.13 -15.46 17.42
C ILE A 57 -52.25 -16.56 16.79
N LEU A 58 -52.87 -17.54 16.11
CA LEU A 58 -52.14 -18.61 15.42
C LEU A 58 -51.21 -18.06 14.33
N VAL A 59 -51.71 -17.17 13.46
CA VAL A 59 -50.87 -16.53 12.41
C VAL A 59 -49.72 -15.73 13.03
N ARG A 60 -49.98 -14.99 14.12
CA ARG A 60 -48.93 -14.19 14.78
C ARG A 60 -47.92 -15.07 15.53
N PHE A 61 -48.33 -16.20 16.06
CA PHE A 61 -47.44 -17.18 16.68
C PHE A 61 -46.52 -17.80 15.63
N ILE A 62 -47.08 -18.22 14.49
CA ILE A 62 -46.32 -18.76 13.36
C ILE A 62 -45.31 -17.72 12.83
N LEU A 63 -45.76 -16.49 12.54
CA LEU A 63 -44.88 -15.41 12.06
C LEU A 63 -43.84 -14.98 13.12
N GLY A 64 -44.21 -15.02 14.41
CA GLY A 64 -43.32 -14.72 15.52
C GLY A 64 -42.17 -15.71 15.66
N ILE A 65 -42.43 -17.01 15.47
CA ILE A 65 -41.41 -18.06 15.52
C ILE A 65 -40.37 -17.87 14.40
N PHE A 66 -40.82 -17.56 13.17
CA PHE A 66 -39.91 -17.34 12.04
C PHE A 66 -39.12 -16.02 12.16
N GLY A 67 -39.74 -14.93 12.63
CA GLY A 67 -39.07 -13.63 12.80
C GLY A 67 -38.13 -13.54 14.01
N PHE A 68 -38.38 -14.30 15.08
CA PHE A 68 -37.51 -14.34 16.27
C PHE A 68 -36.18 -15.05 15.99
N SER A 69 -36.21 -16.09 15.14
CA SER A 69 -35.02 -16.85 14.74
C SER A 69 -34.01 -15.99 13.97
N GLN A 70 -34.46 -15.21 12.98
CA GLN A 70 -33.56 -14.34 12.19
C GLN A 70 -32.92 -13.25 13.07
N ARG A 71 -33.68 -12.63 13.96
CA ARG A 71 -33.17 -11.57 14.85
C ARG A 71 -32.12 -12.09 15.84
N HIS A 72 -32.31 -13.30 16.36
CA HIS A 72 -31.33 -13.96 17.21
C HIS A 72 -30.07 -14.39 16.44
N ARG A 73 -30.22 -14.85 15.19
CA ARG A 73 -29.08 -15.18 14.33
C ARG A 73 -28.23 -13.96 14.03
N HIS A 74 -28.81 -12.85 13.60
CA HIS A 74 -28.07 -11.60 13.36
C HIS A 74 -27.31 -11.15 14.60
N LYS A 75 -27.98 -11.10 15.76
CA LYS A 75 -27.33 -10.70 17.02
C LYS A 75 -26.16 -11.62 17.38
N LYS A 76 -26.32 -12.92 17.18
CA LYS A 76 -25.25 -13.90 17.45
C LYS A 76 -24.11 -13.79 16.44
N THR A 77 -24.39 -13.53 15.17
CA THR A 77 -23.37 -13.27 14.13
C THR A 77 -22.53 -12.07 14.52
N ASP A 78 -23.17 -10.95 14.89
CA ASP A 78 -22.48 -9.72 15.29
C ASP A 78 -21.63 -9.95 16.55
N GLU A 79 -22.16 -10.67 17.55
CA GLU A 79 -21.44 -11.00 18.77
C GLU A 79 -20.19 -11.85 18.48
N MET A 80 -20.33 -12.90 17.66
CA MET A 80 -19.21 -13.77 17.28
C MET A 80 -18.19 -13.03 16.41
N LEU A 81 -18.64 -12.19 15.48
CA LEU A 81 -17.77 -11.38 14.64
C LEU A 81 -16.98 -10.37 15.46
N LEU A 82 -17.63 -9.61 16.34
CA LEU A 82 -16.96 -8.64 17.21
C LEU A 82 -16.03 -9.32 18.20
N SER A 83 -16.44 -10.47 18.78
CA SER A 83 -15.57 -11.26 19.65
C SER A 83 -14.35 -11.79 18.90
N GLY A 84 -14.53 -12.26 17.67
CA GLY A 84 -13.45 -12.73 16.82
C GLY A 84 -12.50 -11.61 16.38
N LEU A 85 -13.03 -10.45 16.02
CA LEU A 85 -12.24 -9.26 15.69
C LEU A 85 -11.44 -8.77 16.90
N LYS A 86 -12.07 -8.72 18.08
CA LYS A 86 -11.38 -8.40 19.33
C LYS A 86 -10.21 -9.36 19.58
N ALA A 87 -10.45 -10.67 19.50
CA ALA A 87 -9.41 -11.68 19.67
C ALA A 87 -8.28 -11.54 18.64
N TYR A 88 -8.60 -11.20 17.39
CA TYR A 88 -7.59 -10.94 16.35
C TYR A 88 -6.65 -9.80 16.74
N LEU A 89 -7.22 -8.69 17.23
CA LEU A 89 -6.46 -7.52 17.66
C LEU A 89 -5.67 -7.77 18.96
N GLU A 90 -6.14 -8.66 19.81
CA GLU A 90 -5.43 -9.12 21.02
C GLU A 90 -4.33 -10.17 20.72
N GLY A 91 -4.23 -10.66 19.47
CA GLY A 91 -3.27 -11.70 19.07
C GLY A 91 -3.69 -13.13 19.39
N ASP A 92 -4.90 -13.34 19.94
CA ASP A 92 -5.48 -14.67 20.15
C ASP A 92 -6.12 -15.18 18.84
N TYR A 93 -5.25 -15.62 17.91
CA TYR A 93 -5.65 -16.05 16.58
C TYR A 93 -6.50 -17.32 16.59
N VAL A 94 -6.31 -18.21 17.58
CA VAL A 94 -7.11 -19.45 17.71
C VAL A 94 -8.56 -19.10 18.03
N LYS A 95 -8.79 -18.24 19.03
CA LYS A 95 -10.14 -17.79 19.38
C LYS A 95 -10.74 -16.93 18.27
N SER A 96 -9.94 -16.09 17.63
CA SER A 96 -10.37 -15.28 16.50
C SER A 96 -10.90 -16.15 15.35
N GLN A 97 -10.10 -17.12 14.90
CA GLN A 97 -10.46 -18.03 13.83
C GLN A 97 -11.75 -18.80 14.17
N LYS A 98 -11.84 -19.35 15.40
CA LYS A 98 -13.04 -20.08 15.84
C LYS A 98 -14.30 -19.21 15.81
N ASN A 99 -14.24 -18.02 16.40
CA ASN A 99 -15.41 -17.16 16.52
C ASN A 99 -15.84 -16.59 15.16
N THR A 100 -14.89 -16.19 14.32
CA THR A 100 -15.18 -15.70 12.97
C THR A 100 -15.63 -16.81 12.02
N ALA A 101 -15.16 -18.05 12.16
CA ALA A 101 -15.70 -19.19 11.43
C ALA A 101 -17.16 -19.50 11.81
N VAL A 102 -17.53 -19.32 13.09
CA VAL A 102 -18.95 -19.41 13.52
C VAL A 102 -19.75 -18.25 12.94
N ALA A 103 -19.24 -17.02 12.97
CA ALA A 103 -19.90 -15.86 12.38
C ALA A 103 -20.13 -16.04 10.87
N LEU A 104 -19.14 -16.56 10.13
CA LEU A 104 -19.25 -16.87 8.70
C LEU A 104 -20.43 -17.81 8.41
N LYS A 105 -20.60 -18.87 9.20
CA LYS A 105 -21.71 -19.84 9.03
C LYS A 105 -23.08 -19.28 9.38
N LEU A 106 -23.14 -18.30 10.29
CA LEU A 106 -24.39 -17.69 10.77
C LEU A 106 -24.77 -16.42 10.02
N ALA A 107 -23.85 -15.83 9.27
CA ALA A 107 -24.07 -14.57 8.57
C ALA A 107 -25.05 -14.75 7.41
N ASP A 108 -26.08 -13.91 7.40
CA ASP A 108 -27.06 -13.86 6.30
C ASP A 108 -26.68 -12.83 5.23
N SER A 109 -25.84 -11.82 5.55
CA SER A 109 -25.40 -10.80 4.58
C SER A 109 -24.07 -11.15 3.93
N SER A 110 -23.96 -10.86 2.63
CA SER A 110 -22.72 -11.01 1.83
C SER A 110 -21.53 -10.31 2.49
N THR A 111 -21.73 -9.08 2.98
CA THR A 111 -20.74 -8.28 3.71
C THR A 111 -20.22 -8.97 4.98
N ALA A 112 -21.12 -9.46 5.84
CA ALA A 112 -20.72 -10.10 7.09
C ALA A 112 -20.00 -11.42 6.83
N LYS A 113 -20.43 -12.18 5.82
CA LYS A 113 -19.71 -13.38 5.37
C LYS A 113 -18.29 -13.05 4.91
N ALA A 114 -18.14 -12.10 4.00
CA ALA A 114 -16.83 -11.72 3.47
C ALA A 114 -15.88 -11.21 4.58
N ILE A 115 -16.35 -10.34 5.47
CA ILE A 115 -15.54 -9.83 6.60
C ILE A 115 -15.15 -10.99 7.54
N SER A 116 -16.11 -11.84 7.92
CA SER A 116 -15.86 -12.97 8.82
C SER A 116 -14.83 -13.93 8.22
N ALA A 117 -14.96 -14.27 6.94
CA ALA A 117 -14.03 -15.14 6.23
C ALA A 117 -12.63 -14.54 6.11
N VAL A 118 -12.52 -13.24 5.83
CA VAL A 118 -11.21 -12.57 5.71
C VAL A 118 -10.49 -12.52 7.06
N ILE A 119 -11.19 -12.26 8.16
CA ILE A 119 -10.60 -12.30 9.50
C ILE A 119 -10.22 -13.74 9.88
N ALA A 120 -11.07 -14.73 9.58
CA ALA A 120 -10.76 -16.14 9.79
C ALA A 120 -9.53 -16.57 9.00
N ALA A 121 -9.42 -16.16 7.73
CA ALA A 121 -8.28 -16.43 6.86
C ALA A 121 -6.99 -15.76 7.37
N ARG A 122 -7.05 -14.49 7.79
CA ARG A 122 -5.91 -13.81 8.39
C ARG A 122 -5.45 -14.47 9.69
N SER A 123 -6.39 -14.93 10.51
CA SER A 123 -6.09 -15.68 11.73
C SER A 123 -5.42 -17.02 11.40
N ALA A 124 -5.96 -17.75 10.42
CA ALA A 124 -5.37 -18.99 9.92
C ALA A 124 -3.94 -18.77 9.37
N GLN A 125 -3.71 -17.67 8.66
CA GLN A 125 -2.36 -17.29 8.20
C GLN A 125 -1.38 -17.08 9.35
N MET A 126 -1.81 -16.46 10.47
CA MET A 126 -0.96 -16.26 11.65
C MET A 126 -0.69 -17.56 12.42
N LEU A 127 -1.51 -18.59 12.21
CA LEU A 127 -1.36 -19.93 12.77
C LEU A 127 -0.64 -20.90 11.81
N ASP A 128 -0.13 -20.40 10.67
CA ASP A 128 0.48 -21.20 9.60
C ASP A 128 -0.45 -22.28 8.99
N GLU A 129 -1.77 -22.07 9.06
CA GLU A 129 -2.79 -22.99 8.54
C GLU A 129 -3.24 -22.61 7.11
N ALA A 130 -2.34 -22.80 6.14
CA ALA A 130 -2.58 -22.39 4.74
C ALA A 130 -3.85 -23.00 4.10
N VAL A 131 -4.15 -24.27 4.39
CA VAL A 131 -5.33 -24.96 3.84
C VAL A 131 -6.62 -24.33 4.37
N ALA A 132 -6.69 -24.07 5.68
CA ALA A 132 -7.86 -23.43 6.30
C ALA A 132 -8.05 -22.00 5.80
N ARG A 133 -6.96 -21.23 5.70
CA ARG A 133 -6.94 -19.88 5.11
C ARG A 133 -7.60 -19.86 3.73
N ASP A 134 -7.16 -20.74 2.84
CA ASP A 134 -7.64 -20.77 1.46
C ASP A 134 -9.10 -21.25 1.38
N GLN A 135 -9.50 -22.18 2.25
CA GLN A 135 -10.91 -22.59 2.38
C GLN A 135 -11.81 -21.43 2.76
N TYR A 136 -11.44 -20.61 3.75
CA TYR A 136 -12.24 -19.45 4.16
C TYR A 136 -12.40 -18.43 3.02
N ILE A 137 -11.32 -18.10 2.32
CA ILE A 137 -11.38 -17.18 1.17
C ILE A 137 -12.24 -17.75 0.05
N ASN A 138 -12.07 -19.02 -0.32
CA ASN A 138 -12.87 -19.65 -1.37
C ASN A 138 -14.37 -19.70 -1.00
N THR A 139 -14.69 -19.96 0.27
CA THR A 139 -16.07 -19.96 0.77
C THR A 139 -16.71 -18.57 0.60
N ALA A 140 -15.98 -17.51 0.94
CA ALA A 140 -16.48 -16.15 0.76
C ALA A 140 -16.60 -15.76 -0.72
N LEU A 141 -15.67 -16.17 -1.58
CA LEU A 141 -15.79 -15.93 -3.02
C LEU A 141 -17.03 -16.62 -3.63
N THR A 142 -17.44 -17.78 -3.10
CA THR A 142 -18.65 -18.47 -3.56
C THR A 142 -19.93 -17.92 -2.96
N GLU A 143 -19.93 -17.57 -1.67
CA GLU A 143 -21.15 -17.18 -0.94
C GLU A 143 -21.40 -15.67 -0.91
N ALA A 144 -20.38 -14.87 -1.20
CA ALA A 144 -20.41 -13.41 -1.18
C ALA A 144 -19.72 -12.82 -2.44
N PRO A 145 -20.19 -13.16 -3.66
CA PRO A 145 -19.55 -12.72 -4.91
C PRO A 145 -19.51 -11.19 -5.07
N ASP A 146 -20.49 -10.48 -4.51
CA ASP A 146 -20.54 -9.01 -4.53
C ASP A 146 -19.36 -8.38 -3.75
N GLU A 147 -18.80 -9.12 -2.79
CA GLU A 147 -17.67 -8.70 -1.95
C GLU A 147 -16.33 -9.32 -2.39
N LYS A 148 -16.26 -9.81 -3.63
CA LYS A 148 -15.07 -10.43 -4.21
C LYS A 148 -13.82 -9.54 -4.08
N SER A 149 -13.97 -8.23 -4.20
CA SER A 149 -12.85 -7.27 -4.05
C SER A 149 -12.14 -7.39 -2.71
N LEU A 150 -12.89 -7.50 -1.61
CA LEU A 150 -12.33 -7.66 -0.27
C LEU A 150 -11.59 -9.00 -0.12
N CYS A 151 -12.18 -10.08 -0.64
CA CYS A 151 -11.61 -11.42 -0.57
C CYS A 151 -10.32 -11.54 -1.40
N LEU A 152 -10.32 -10.96 -2.61
CA LEU A 152 -9.14 -10.94 -3.47
C LEU A 152 -8.04 -10.05 -2.90
N ALA A 153 -8.36 -8.91 -2.28
CA ALA A 153 -7.38 -8.10 -1.59
C ALA A 153 -6.67 -8.87 -0.46
N ALA A 154 -7.41 -9.63 0.34
CA ALA A 154 -6.83 -10.50 1.36
C ALA A 154 -5.97 -11.62 0.75
N LYS A 155 -6.43 -12.24 -0.33
CA LYS A 155 -5.65 -13.26 -1.06
C LYS A 155 -4.33 -12.70 -1.60
N THR A 156 -4.35 -11.49 -2.18
CA THR A 156 -3.16 -10.77 -2.63
C THR A 156 -2.20 -10.52 -1.46
N GLU A 157 -2.70 -10.06 -0.31
CA GLU A 157 -1.88 -9.86 0.91
C GLU A 157 -1.12 -11.15 1.29
N PHE A 158 -1.78 -12.31 1.22
CA PHE A 158 -1.14 -13.60 1.53
C PHE A 158 -0.08 -13.99 0.50
N LEU A 159 -0.32 -13.74 -0.79
CA LEU A 159 0.67 -14.00 -1.84
C LEU A 159 1.91 -13.12 -1.69
N LEU A 160 1.74 -11.85 -1.31
CA LEU A 160 2.86 -10.95 -1.08
C LEU A 160 3.74 -11.41 0.09
N LYS A 161 3.12 -11.89 1.18
CA LYS A 161 3.87 -12.47 2.32
C LYS A 161 4.64 -13.74 1.95
N ASN A 162 4.18 -14.48 0.95
CA ASN A 162 4.84 -15.68 0.44
C ASN A 162 5.78 -15.38 -0.75
N GLU A 163 6.11 -14.12 -1.00
CA GLU A 163 6.99 -13.68 -2.10
C GLU A 163 6.47 -13.98 -3.52
N ASN A 164 5.20 -14.34 -3.66
CA ASN A 164 4.54 -14.68 -4.93
C ASN A 164 4.01 -13.43 -5.64
N TYR A 165 4.90 -12.47 -5.93
CA TYR A 165 4.54 -11.14 -6.45
C TYR A 165 3.83 -11.19 -7.81
N GLN A 166 4.27 -12.07 -8.72
CA GLN A 166 3.67 -12.19 -10.05
C GLN A 166 2.22 -12.69 -9.99
N GLU A 167 1.92 -13.63 -9.09
CA GLU A 167 0.57 -14.14 -8.90
C GLU A 167 -0.32 -13.09 -8.23
N ALA A 168 0.22 -12.35 -7.25
CA ALA A 168 -0.45 -11.22 -6.63
C ALA A 168 -0.87 -10.17 -7.67
N LEU A 169 0.03 -9.81 -8.59
CA LEU A 169 -0.26 -8.87 -9.68
C LEU A 169 -1.32 -9.40 -10.65
N LYS A 170 -1.32 -10.70 -10.99
CA LYS A 170 -2.37 -11.31 -11.82
C LYS A 170 -3.75 -11.21 -11.16
N ILE A 171 -3.83 -11.46 -9.85
CA ILE A 171 -5.09 -11.32 -9.10
C ILE A 171 -5.58 -9.87 -9.14
N LEU A 172 -4.70 -8.91 -8.87
CA LEU A 172 -5.04 -7.49 -8.90
C LEU A 172 -5.51 -7.03 -10.30
N GLN A 173 -4.83 -7.48 -11.36
CA GLN A 173 -5.24 -7.19 -12.73
C GLN A 173 -6.63 -7.76 -13.04
N SER A 174 -6.90 -9.02 -12.63
CA SER A 174 -8.22 -9.63 -12.82
C SER A 174 -9.32 -8.87 -12.08
N LEU A 175 -9.02 -8.36 -10.88
CA LEU A 175 -9.94 -7.54 -10.10
C LEU A 175 -10.32 -6.25 -10.83
N TYR A 176 -9.38 -5.60 -11.51
CA TYR A 176 -9.65 -4.39 -12.28
C TYR A 176 -10.41 -4.66 -13.58
N SER A 177 -10.10 -5.76 -14.29
CA SER A 177 -10.78 -6.11 -15.55
C SER A 177 -12.26 -6.42 -15.36
N GLU A 178 -12.66 -6.91 -14.19
CA GLU A 178 -14.05 -7.19 -13.83
C GLU A 178 -14.81 -5.95 -13.31
N GLY A 179 -14.19 -4.76 -13.34
CA GLY A 179 -14.81 -3.52 -12.85
C GLY A 179 -14.74 -3.33 -11.33
N GLY A 180 -13.88 -4.09 -10.64
CA GLY A 180 -13.66 -3.97 -9.20
C GLY A 180 -13.15 -2.58 -8.80
N LEU A 181 -13.65 -2.07 -7.67
CA LEU A 181 -13.30 -0.74 -7.18
C LEU A 181 -11.81 -0.65 -6.83
N GLN A 182 -11.10 0.35 -7.38
CA GLN A 182 -9.74 0.70 -6.97
C GLN A 182 -9.74 1.41 -5.61
N SER A 183 -9.93 0.62 -4.55
CA SER A 183 -9.80 1.11 -3.18
C SER A 183 -8.34 1.48 -2.87
N THR A 184 -8.12 2.38 -1.91
CA THR A 184 -6.76 2.76 -1.51
C THR A 184 -5.95 1.56 -1.02
N ALA A 185 -6.57 0.60 -0.33
CA ALA A 185 -5.91 -0.60 0.16
C ALA A 185 -5.42 -1.51 -0.99
N VAL A 186 -6.24 -1.68 -2.03
CA VAL A 186 -5.87 -2.47 -3.21
C VAL A 186 -4.71 -1.81 -3.98
N LEU A 187 -4.74 -0.48 -4.13
CA LEU A 187 -3.63 0.27 -4.74
C LEU A 187 -2.33 0.19 -3.92
N GLN A 188 -2.41 0.11 -2.59
CA GLN A 188 -1.25 -0.08 -1.73
C GLN A 188 -0.66 -1.49 -1.86
N LEU A 189 -1.51 -2.52 -1.92
CA LEU A 189 -1.07 -3.89 -2.19
C LEU A 189 -0.42 -4.00 -3.57
N GLU A 190 -0.99 -3.35 -4.58
CA GLU A 190 -0.39 -3.30 -5.92
C GLU A 190 0.96 -2.58 -5.91
N LEU A 191 1.05 -1.44 -5.22
CA LEU A 191 2.31 -0.71 -5.09
C LEU A 191 3.40 -1.60 -4.50
N GLU A 192 3.10 -2.29 -3.40
CA GLU A 192 4.01 -3.24 -2.77
C GLU A 192 4.40 -4.37 -3.73
N ALA A 193 3.42 -4.97 -4.41
CA ALA A 193 3.64 -6.03 -5.39
C ALA A 193 4.59 -5.59 -6.52
N GLN A 194 4.37 -4.39 -7.09
CA GLN A 194 5.18 -3.84 -8.17
C GLN A 194 6.60 -3.48 -7.68
N GLN A 195 6.74 -2.99 -6.44
CA GLN A 195 8.05 -2.72 -5.84
C GLN A 195 8.87 -3.99 -5.67
N GLN A 196 8.26 -5.07 -5.18
CA GLN A 196 8.94 -6.34 -4.99
C GLN A 196 9.25 -7.04 -6.32
N ALA A 197 8.38 -6.87 -7.32
CA ALA A 197 8.62 -7.35 -8.68
C ALA A 197 9.67 -6.53 -9.46
N GLY A 198 10.11 -5.37 -8.96
CA GLY A 198 11.06 -4.49 -9.64
C GLY A 198 10.47 -3.67 -10.79
N ASN A 199 9.14 -3.57 -10.88
CA ASN A 199 8.44 -2.85 -11.95
C ASN A 199 8.32 -1.35 -11.61
N TRP A 200 9.44 -0.64 -11.60
CA TRP A 200 9.51 0.74 -11.11
C TRP A 200 8.68 1.75 -11.93
N ASP A 201 8.46 1.50 -13.22
CA ASP A 201 7.56 2.32 -14.05
C ASP A 201 6.12 2.30 -13.50
N ALA A 202 5.59 1.12 -13.18
CA ALA A 202 4.27 0.97 -12.57
C ALA A 202 4.22 1.57 -11.14
N VAL A 203 5.31 1.46 -10.38
CA VAL A 203 5.42 2.11 -9.05
C VAL A 203 5.28 3.63 -9.18
N LEU A 204 5.88 4.25 -10.20
CA LEU A 204 5.76 5.70 -10.42
C LEU A 204 4.33 6.11 -10.79
N GLU A 205 3.64 5.33 -11.63
CA GLU A 205 2.22 5.56 -11.94
C GLU A 205 1.35 5.46 -10.69
N LEU A 206 1.52 4.40 -9.90
CA LEU A 206 0.75 4.16 -8.67
C LEU A 206 1.01 5.25 -7.62
N THR A 207 2.26 5.70 -7.44
CA THR A 207 2.55 6.82 -6.54
C THR A 207 1.86 8.11 -7.01
N GLY A 208 1.75 8.36 -8.31
CA GLY A 208 0.99 9.48 -8.88
C GLY A 208 -0.50 9.42 -8.58
N ILE A 209 -1.10 8.22 -8.62
CA ILE A 209 -2.51 7.99 -8.26
C ILE A 209 -2.71 8.16 -6.74
N LEU A 210 -1.86 7.52 -5.93
CA LEU A 210 -1.94 7.55 -4.47
C LEU A 210 -1.69 8.95 -3.89
N ALA A 211 -0.85 9.78 -4.52
CA ALA A 211 -0.61 11.15 -4.11
C ALA A 211 -1.88 12.03 -4.12
N LYS A 212 -2.88 11.67 -4.95
CA LYS A 212 -4.18 12.37 -5.04
C LYS A 212 -5.19 11.87 -4.01
N ARG A 213 -4.97 10.72 -3.36
CA ARG A 213 -5.87 10.15 -2.35
C ARG A 213 -5.66 10.85 -1.00
N GLN A 214 -6.75 11.18 -0.30
CA GLN A 214 -6.69 11.88 0.99
C GLN A 214 -6.15 11.00 2.13
N SER A 215 -6.44 9.69 2.10
CA SER A 215 -6.14 8.75 3.19
C SER A 215 -4.68 8.26 3.24
N VAL A 216 -3.79 8.82 2.43
CA VAL A 216 -2.40 8.34 2.30
C VAL A 216 -1.41 9.37 2.83
N ASN A 217 -0.36 8.89 3.49
CA ASN A 217 0.75 9.74 3.91
C ASN A 217 1.52 10.28 2.68
N LYS A 218 1.30 11.56 2.37
CA LYS A 218 1.92 12.24 1.21
C LYS A 218 3.45 12.27 1.28
N ALA A 219 4.03 12.37 2.47
CA ALA A 219 5.49 12.36 2.64
C ALA A 219 6.07 10.97 2.29
N LEU A 220 5.38 9.90 2.72
CA LEU A 220 5.75 8.54 2.35
C LEU A 220 5.68 8.34 0.82
N ILE A 221 4.58 8.75 0.18
CA ILE A 221 4.43 8.62 -1.27
C ILE A 221 5.49 9.42 -2.04
N LYS A 222 5.84 10.63 -1.58
CA LYS A 222 6.93 11.42 -2.17
C LYS A 222 8.26 10.68 -2.07
N LYS A 223 8.56 10.09 -0.91
CA LYS A 223 9.77 9.27 -0.72
C LYS A 223 9.78 8.05 -1.63
N LEU A 224 8.67 7.32 -1.72
CA LEU A 224 8.54 6.14 -2.59
C LEU A 224 8.71 6.50 -4.07
N LYS A 225 8.13 7.63 -4.52
CA LYS A 225 8.35 8.14 -5.88
C LYS A 225 9.84 8.40 -6.12
N HIS A 226 10.50 9.07 -5.19
CA HIS A 226 11.93 9.40 -5.29
C HIS A 226 12.81 8.14 -5.36
N ASP A 227 12.59 7.19 -4.44
CA ASP A 227 13.31 5.91 -4.44
C ASP A 227 13.06 5.12 -5.74
N ALA A 228 11.83 5.12 -6.25
CA ALA A 228 11.49 4.47 -7.51
C ALA A 228 12.18 5.12 -8.71
N GLN A 229 12.30 6.45 -8.76
CA GLN A 229 13.04 7.15 -9.82
C GLN A 229 14.52 6.74 -9.84
N ILE A 230 15.17 6.71 -8.68
CA ILE A 230 16.57 6.27 -8.56
C ILE A 230 16.74 4.82 -9.05
N LYS A 231 15.83 3.92 -8.66
CA LYS A 231 15.89 2.52 -9.10
C LYS A 231 15.61 2.37 -10.59
N ASN A 232 14.71 3.18 -11.16
CA ASN A 232 14.46 3.18 -12.58
C ASN A 232 15.69 3.66 -13.38
N ILE A 233 16.38 4.72 -12.93
CA ILE A 233 17.65 5.14 -13.55
C ILE A 233 18.63 3.98 -13.63
N ARG A 234 18.81 3.24 -12.53
CA ARG A 234 19.70 2.06 -12.50
C ARG A 234 19.21 0.95 -13.43
N SER A 235 17.91 0.68 -13.45
CA SER A 235 17.33 -0.35 -14.32
C SER A 235 17.43 -0.01 -15.81
N LYS A 236 17.37 1.28 -16.18
CA LYS A 236 17.50 1.75 -17.58
C LYS A 236 18.95 2.02 -17.97
N ALA A 237 19.90 1.87 -17.05
CA ALA A 237 21.34 1.99 -17.30
C ALA A 237 21.92 0.76 -18.03
N THR A 238 21.12 0.09 -18.87
CA THR A 238 21.53 -1.02 -19.74
C THR A 238 22.14 -0.49 -21.04
N ASP A 239 21.62 0.63 -21.53
CA ASP A 239 22.06 1.27 -22.76
C ASP A 239 21.77 2.77 -22.71
N LEU A 240 22.52 3.56 -23.48
CA LEU A 240 22.39 5.02 -23.47
C LEU A 240 21.05 5.51 -24.02
N GLN A 241 20.42 4.78 -24.95
CA GLN A 241 19.16 5.21 -25.54
C GLN A 241 18.04 5.16 -24.50
N SER A 242 17.88 4.03 -23.82
CA SER A 242 16.90 3.82 -22.75
C SER A 242 17.09 4.81 -21.61
N LEU A 243 18.34 5.01 -21.16
CA LEU A 243 18.65 5.96 -20.09
C LEU A 243 18.33 7.42 -20.51
N ASN A 244 18.68 7.81 -21.73
CA ASN A 244 18.38 9.15 -22.24
C ASN A 244 16.88 9.41 -22.35
N GLN A 245 16.12 8.45 -22.88
CA GLN A 245 14.66 8.56 -22.96
C GLN A 245 14.05 8.74 -21.57
N TYR A 246 14.45 7.91 -20.61
CA TYR A 246 13.95 8.02 -19.24
C TYR A 246 14.35 9.35 -18.59
N TRP A 247 15.63 9.75 -18.69
CA TRP A 247 16.10 11.01 -18.12
C TRP A 247 15.37 12.23 -18.72
N GLN A 248 15.05 12.23 -20.01
CA GLN A 248 14.27 13.30 -20.63
C GLN A 248 12.86 13.41 -20.07
N HIS A 249 12.21 12.29 -19.73
CA HIS A 249 10.88 12.26 -19.13
C HIS A 249 10.82 12.75 -17.67
N ILE A 250 11.94 12.73 -16.93
CA ILE A 250 11.98 13.24 -15.56
C ILE A 250 11.77 14.76 -15.57
N SER A 251 10.89 15.24 -14.68
CA SER A 251 10.55 16.65 -14.56
C SER A 251 11.78 17.51 -14.19
N PRO A 252 11.87 18.76 -14.65
CA PRO A 252 12.98 19.65 -14.28
C PRO A 252 13.13 19.83 -12.76
N LEU A 253 12.03 19.87 -12.02
CA LEU A 253 12.04 19.99 -10.56
C LEU A 253 12.64 18.74 -9.89
N ASP A 254 12.27 17.54 -10.35
CA ASP A 254 12.83 16.30 -9.79
C ASP A 254 14.34 16.20 -10.13
N LYS A 255 14.78 16.70 -11.29
CA LYS A 255 16.20 16.74 -11.69
C LYS A 255 17.06 17.64 -10.80
N MET A 256 16.48 18.60 -10.09
CA MET A 256 17.24 19.45 -9.15
C MET A 256 17.62 18.71 -7.86
N ASP A 257 17.02 17.56 -7.59
CA ASP A 257 17.37 16.72 -6.44
C ASP A 257 18.80 16.14 -6.61
N SER A 258 19.65 16.34 -5.60
CA SER A 258 21.06 15.96 -5.67
C SER A 258 21.24 14.44 -5.74
N LYS A 259 20.44 13.67 -5.00
CA LYS A 259 20.51 12.20 -4.99
C LYS A 259 20.08 11.61 -6.34
N LEU A 260 19.06 12.18 -6.95
CA LEU A 260 18.63 11.79 -8.29
C LEU A 260 19.69 12.14 -9.34
N SER A 261 20.27 13.34 -9.24
CA SER A 261 21.39 13.77 -10.09
C SER A 261 22.60 12.86 -9.95
N ALA A 262 22.95 12.45 -8.73
CA ALA A 262 24.08 11.56 -8.47
C ALA A 262 23.83 10.15 -9.02
N ALA A 263 22.61 9.63 -8.88
CA ALA A 263 22.22 8.37 -9.48
C ALA A 263 22.30 8.42 -11.01
N ALA A 264 21.83 9.51 -11.62
CA ALA A 264 21.92 9.72 -13.07
C ALA A 264 23.37 9.84 -13.55
N ALA A 265 24.17 10.66 -12.89
CA ALA A 265 25.59 10.83 -13.21
C ALA A 265 26.33 9.49 -13.15
N ARG A 266 26.15 8.70 -12.09
CA ARG A 266 26.71 7.34 -11.98
C ARG A 266 26.29 6.43 -13.14
N ALA A 267 25.02 6.43 -13.51
CA ALA A 267 24.51 5.63 -14.62
C ALA A 267 25.11 6.05 -15.98
N TYR A 268 25.29 7.35 -16.22
CA TYR A 268 25.96 7.84 -17.42
C TYR A 268 27.46 7.54 -17.44
N ILE A 269 28.14 7.65 -16.29
CA ILE A 269 29.55 7.26 -16.14
C ILE A 269 29.73 5.77 -16.43
N SER A 270 28.87 4.89 -15.89
CA SER A 270 28.98 3.44 -16.14
C SER A 270 28.75 3.03 -17.59
N LEU A 271 28.08 3.89 -18.38
CA LEU A 271 27.86 3.70 -19.82
C LEU A 271 28.86 4.49 -20.68
N GLY A 272 29.90 5.10 -20.08
CA GLY A 272 30.95 5.84 -20.78
C GLY A 272 30.54 7.21 -21.31
N ASN A 273 29.37 7.74 -20.95
CA ASN A 273 28.91 9.05 -21.42
C ASN A 273 29.26 10.17 -20.44
N CYS A 274 30.55 10.52 -20.40
CA CYS A 274 31.07 11.57 -19.55
C CYS A 274 30.50 12.95 -19.83
N ASN A 275 30.21 13.26 -21.09
CA ASN A 275 29.62 14.55 -21.47
C ASN A 275 28.30 14.79 -20.74
N MET A 276 27.41 13.79 -20.73
CA MET A 276 26.11 13.93 -20.06
C MET A 276 26.24 13.92 -18.54
N ALA A 277 27.10 13.06 -17.97
CA ALA A 277 27.35 13.05 -16.53
C ALA A 277 27.84 14.42 -16.02
N ASN A 278 28.82 15.01 -16.72
CA ASN A 278 29.35 16.33 -16.40
C ASN A 278 28.29 17.42 -16.49
N LYS A 279 27.46 17.42 -17.54
CA LYS A 279 26.35 18.37 -17.68
C LYS A 279 25.36 18.29 -16.51
N ILE A 280 25.03 17.07 -16.06
CA ILE A 280 24.13 16.87 -14.93
C ILE A 280 24.75 17.45 -13.66
N ILE A 281 26.01 17.09 -13.36
CA ILE A 281 26.73 17.58 -12.18
C ILE A 281 26.85 19.12 -12.22
N GLU A 282 27.31 19.68 -13.33
CA GLU A 282 27.47 21.13 -13.52
C GLU A 282 26.16 21.90 -13.37
N SER A 283 25.04 21.29 -13.77
CA SER A 283 23.72 21.90 -13.61
C SER A 283 23.14 21.78 -12.20
N SER A 284 23.57 20.78 -11.41
CA SER A 284 23.00 20.47 -10.09
C SER A 284 23.73 21.17 -8.95
N VAL A 285 25.07 21.15 -8.97
CA VAL A 285 25.95 21.69 -7.91
C VAL A 285 25.63 23.15 -7.53
N PRO A 286 25.31 24.07 -8.47
CA PRO A 286 24.98 25.45 -8.11
C PRO A 286 23.72 25.61 -7.26
N PHE A 287 22.78 24.65 -7.32
CA PHE A 287 21.51 24.71 -6.58
C PHE A 287 21.56 23.92 -5.27
N THR A 288 22.20 22.77 -5.27
CA THR A 288 22.30 21.90 -4.08
C THR A 288 23.68 21.28 -4.05
N TRP A 289 24.48 21.72 -3.08
CA TRP A 289 25.80 21.17 -2.86
C TRP A 289 25.70 19.73 -2.34
N ASP A 290 26.40 18.81 -3.00
CA ASP A 290 26.47 17.41 -2.62
C ASP A 290 27.87 16.88 -2.93
N ASP A 291 28.59 16.48 -1.89
CA ASP A 291 29.98 16.01 -2.01
C ASP A 291 30.07 14.74 -2.87
N GLU A 292 29.00 13.95 -2.97
CA GLU A 292 28.96 12.78 -3.86
C GLU A 292 29.00 13.20 -5.34
N LEU A 293 28.29 14.26 -5.72
CA LEU A 293 28.35 14.80 -7.08
C LEU A 293 29.75 15.32 -7.42
N ILE A 294 30.40 15.96 -6.44
CA ILE A 294 31.76 16.47 -6.59
C ILE A 294 32.76 15.33 -6.75
N GLU A 295 32.58 14.23 -6.01
CA GLU A 295 33.40 13.03 -6.20
C GLU A 295 33.29 12.46 -7.62
N LEU A 296 32.06 12.24 -8.08
CA LEU A 296 31.75 11.68 -9.40
C LEU A 296 32.31 12.52 -10.55
N TYR A 297 32.46 13.83 -10.34
CA TYR A 297 33.00 14.74 -11.36
C TYR A 297 34.43 14.39 -11.78
N SER A 298 35.23 13.80 -10.88
CA SER A 298 36.59 13.33 -11.18
C SER A 298 36.67 11.90 -11.76
N GLU A 299 35.56 11.15 -11.75
CA GLU A 299 35.54 9.78 -12.27
C GLU A 299 35.40 9.73 -13.79
N CYS A 300 34.95 10.81 -14.43
CA CYS A 300 34.73 10.87 -15.87
C CYS A 300 35.74 11.76 -16.58
N LEU A 301 36.81 11.14 -17.09
CA LEU A 301 37.99 11.83 -17.65
C LEU A 301 38.05 11.82 -19.19
N ASP A 302 37.05 11.25 -19.86
CA ASP A 302 37.02 11.08 -21.33
C ASP A 302 36.47 12.31 -22.10
N TYR A 303 36.02 13.34 -21.37
CA TYR A 303 35.52 14.61 -21.94
C TYR A 303 36.51 15.74 -21.62
N HIS A 304 36.35 16.94 -22.23
CA HIS A 304 37.22 18.11 -22.05
C HIS A 304 37.55 18.44 -20.57
N VAL A 305 38.58 17.79 -20.01
CA VAL A 305 38.93 17.85 -18.58
C VAL A 305 39.39 19.26 -18.18
N SER A 306 40.02 20.00 -19.09
CA SER A 306 40.38 21.40 -18.85
C SER A 306 39.15 22.26 -18.51
N ARG A 307 38.01 22.03 -19.18
CA ARG A 307 36.75 22.71 -18.86
C ARG A 307 36.22 22.27 -17.49
N GLN A 308 36.35 20.98 -17.14
CA GLN A 308 35.97 20.52 -15.80
C GLN A 308 36.76 21.23 -14.71
N ILE A 309 38.07 21.42 -14.91
CA ILE A 309 38.93 22.17 -13.99
C ILE A 309 38.43 23.61 -13.86
N GLU A 310 38.18 24.31 -14.98
CA GLU A 310 37.65 25.69 -14.95
C GLU A 310 36.33 25.79 -14.20
N CYS A 311 35.39 24.86 -14.43
CA CYS A 311 34.11 24.80 -13.72
C CYS A 311 34.29 24.55 -12.22
N ALA A 312 35.13 23.58 -11.84
CA ALA A 312 35.39 23.26 -10.44
C ALA A 312 36.17 24.37 -9.71
N GLU A 313 37.07 25.10 -10.39
CA GLU A 313 37.75 26.29 -9.85
C GLU A 313 36.75 27.43 -9.56
N VAL A 314 35.68 27.55 -10.35
CA VAL A 314 34.57 28.49 -10.04
C VAL A 314 33.83 28.05 -8.77
N TRP A 315 33.52 26.76 -8.60
CA TRP A 315 32.90 26.26 -7.38
C TRP A 315 33.77 26.46 -6.14
N LEU A 316 35.10 26.38 -6.30
CA LEU A 316 36.06 26.60 -5.21
C LEU A 316 35.98 28.00 -4.62
N ARG A 317 35.61 29.01 -5.42
CA ARG A 317 35.40 30.38 -4.92
C ARG A 317 34.25 30.46 -3.91
N ALA A 318 33.23 29.62 -4.09
CA ALA A 318 32.10 29.53 -3.17
C ALA A 318 32.38 28.59 -1.98
N GLN A 319 33.20 27.55 -2.18
CA GLN A 319 33.53 26.53 -1.19
C GLN A 319 35.05 26.33 -1.05
N PRO A 320 35.81 27.32 -0.54
CA PRO A 320 37.28 27.31 -0.57
C PRO A 320 37.91 26.23 0.32
N ASN A 321 37.22 25.83 1.39
CA ASN A 321 37.69 24.85 2.37
C ASN A 321 36.93 23.52 2.26
N ASN A 322 36.45 23.14 1.07
CA ASN A 322 35.83 21.83 0.86
C ASN A 322 36.90 20.82 0.43
N ALA A 323 37.21 19.87 1.32
CA ALA A 323 38.24 18.85 1.09
C ALA A 323 37.94 17.97 -0.13
N GLN A 324 36.67 17.63 -0.37
CA GLN A 324 36.26 16.80 -1.50
C GLN A 324 36.42 17.53 -2.83
N LEU A 325 36.07 18.81 -2.90
CA LEU A 325 36.29 19.62 -4.09
C LEU A 325 37.78 19.78 -4.41
N LEU A 326 38.59 20.06 -3.40
CA LEU A 326 40.05 20.16 -3.54
C LEU A 326 40.65 18.83 -4.03
N LEU A 327 40.17 17.70 -3.52
CA LEU A 327 40.56 16.37 -3.99
C LEU A 327 40.18 16.15 -5.46
N THR A 328 38.95 16.47 -5.83
CA THR A 328 38.45 16.38 -7.22
C THR A 328 39.30 17.24 -8.17
N LEU A 329 39.57 18.50 -7.82
CA LEU A 329 40.46 19.39 -8.58
C LEU A 329 41.86 18.82 -8.72
N GLY A 330 42.42 18.29 -7.63
CA GLY A 330 43.72 17.62 -7.63
C GLY A 330 43.80 16.43 -8.59
N LYS A 331 42.77 15.57 -8.60
CA LYS A 331 42.64 14.44 -9.53
C LYS A 331 42.55 14.91 -10.99
N LEU A 332 41.70 15.89 -11.28
CA LEU A 332 41.55 16.46 -12.63
C LEU A 332 42.85 17.09 -13.13
N CYS A 333 43.53 17.89 -12.30
CA CYS A 333 44.84 18.47 -12.63
C CYS A 333 45.92 17.38 -12.84
N THR A 334 45.89 16.29 -12.06
CA THR A 334 46.81 15.15 -12.24
C THR A 334 46.59 14.44 -13.58
N TYR A 335 45.34 14.39 -14.05
CA TYR A 335 45.02 13.84 -15.37
C TYR A 335 45.52 14.74 -16.50
N CYS A 336 45.35 16.06 -16.40
CA CYS A 336 45.85 17.03 -17.36
C CYS A 336 47.35 17.35 -17.22
N GLU A 337 48.10 16.61 -16.40
CA GLU A 337 49.55 16.82 -16.19
C GLU A 337 49.91 18.21 -15.64
N LEU A 338 48.98 18.88 -14.95
CA LEU A 338 49.19 20.16 -14.29
C LEU A 338 49.79 19.96 -12.90
N TRP A 339 50.99 19.39 -12.85
CA TRP A 339 51.59 18.81 -11.64
C TRP A 339 51.63 19.74 -10.42
N GLY A 340 52.05 21.00 -10.60
CA GLY A 340 52.13 21.96 -9.49
C GLY A 340 50.76 22.31 -8.90
N LYS A 341 49.75 22.49 -9.77
CA LYS A 341 48.36 22.72 -9.32
C LYS A 341 47.80 21.48 -8.64
N ALA A 342 48.04 20.30 -9.22
CA ALA A 342 47.60 19.03 -8.66
C ALA A 342 48.15 18.83 -7.24
N GLN A 343 49.45 19.02 -7.04
CA GLN A 343 50.08 18.90 -5.73
C GLN A 343 49.46 19.88 -4.72
N ASN A 344 49.35 21.16 -5.08
CA ASN A 344 48.78 22.19 -4.22
C ASN A 344 47.34 21.86 -3.78
N TYR A 345 46.47 21.44 -4.71
CA TYR A 345 45.08 21.11 -4.39
C TYR A 345 44.98 19.86 -3.50
N LEU A 346 45.78 18.83 -3.75
CA LEU A 346 45.76 17.60 -2.96
C LEU A 346 46.32 17.81 -1.54
N GLU A 347 47.39 18.57 -1.39
CA GLU A 347 47.93 18.96 -0.07
C GLU A 347 46.96 19.85 0.70
N ALA A 348 46.29 20.80 0.01
CA ALA A 348 45.24 21.61 0.61
C ALA A 348 44.05 20.75 1.07
N SER A 349 43.62 19.76 0.27
CA SER A 349 42.56 18.80 0.66
C SER A 349 42.91 18.09 1.97
N LEU A 350 44.14 17.55 2.09
CA LEU A 350 44.61 16.89 3.31
C LEU A 350 44.73 17.83 4.51
N SER A 351 45.08 19.10 4.27
CA SER A 351 45.19 20.12 5.32
C SER A 351 43.80 20.47 5.89
N VAL A 352 42.77 20.45 5.05
CA VAL A 352 41.37 20.63 5.48
C VAL A 352 40.87 19.39 6.22
N GLN A 353 40.98 18.22 5.60
CA GLN A 353 40.54 16.97 6.18
C GLN A 353 41.46 15.82 5.73
N PRO A 354 42.24 15.21 6.65
CA PRO A 354 43.01 14.02 6.35
C PRO A 354 42.10 12.89 5.87
N GLY A 355 42.36 12.39 4.67
CA GLY A 355 41.52 11.39 4.03
C GLY A 355 42.35 10.38 3.25
N GLN A 356 41.91 9.12 3.30
CA GLN A 356 42.54 8.04 2.55
C GLN A 356 42.65 8.39 1.06
N LYS A 357 41.53 8.76 0.42
CA LYS A 357 41.46 9.04 -1.02
C LYS A 357 42.46 10.14 -1.46
N ALA A 358 42.67 11.15 -0.63
CA ALA A 358 43.62 12.23 -0.90
C ALA A 358 45.08 11.78 -0.77
N HIS A 359 45.42 10.94 0.22
CA HIS A 359 46.75 10.32 0.30
C HIS A 359 47.04 9.41 -0.89
N PHE A 360 46.07 8.60 -1.33
CA PHE A 360 46.24 7.77 -2.53
C PHE A 360 46.46 8.62 -3.79
N ALA A 361 45.74 9.73 -3.95
CA ALA A 361 45.93 10.64 -5.08
C ALA A 361 47.31 11.32 -5.06
N LEU A 362 47.81 11.75 -3.89
CA LEU A 362 49.17 12.28 -3.77
C LEU A 362 50.24 11.23 -4.05
N ALA A 363 50.02 9.99 -3.63
CA ALA A 363 50.94 8.91 -3.91
C ALA A 363 51.07 8.67 -5.42
N GLN A 364 49.93 8.55 -6.12
CA GLN A 364 49.90 8.42 -7.58
C GLN A 364 50.54 9.61 -8.31
N LEU A 365 50.32 10.83 -7.82
CA LEU A 365 50.98 12.02 -8.36
C LEU A 365 52.51 11.94 -8.19
N ASN A 366 52.98 11.55 -7.00
CA ASN A 366 54.41 11.43 -6.73
C ASN A 366 55.08 10.30 -7.53
N GLU A 367 54.38 9.20 -7.80
CA GLU A 367 54.86 8.16 -8.72
C GLU A 367 55.09 8.71 -10.12
N LYS A 368 54.12 9.46 -10.66
CA LYS A 368 54.25 10.11 -11.98
C LYS A 368 55.42 11.12 -12.03
N LEU A 369 55.76 11.71 -10.90
CA LEU A 369 56.89 12.64 -10.75
C LEU A 369 58.24 11.93 -10.45
N GLY A 370 58.27 10.60 -10.36
CA GLY A 370 59.48 9.82 -10.02
C GLY A 370 59.92 9.92 -8.56
N LYS A 371 59.07 10.45 -7.66
CA LYS A 371 59.36 10.63 -6.23
C LYS A 371 58.86 9.43 -5.41
N HIS A 372 59.45 8.25 -5.65
CA HIS A 372 58.96 6.98 -5.10
C HIS A 372 58.92 6.92 -3.57
N GLU A 373 59.89 7.53 -2.87
CA GLU A 373 59.90 7.55 -1.40
C GLU A 373 58.70 8.31 -0.81
N LEU A 374 58.37 9.47 -1.39
CA LEU A 374 57.21 10.25 -0.99
C LEU A 374 55.90 9.55 -1.34
N ALA A 375 55.84 8.87 -2.49
CA ALA A 375 54.70 8.06 -2.85
C ALA A 375 54.44 6.95 -1.82
N MET A 376 55.49 6.23 -1.42
CA MET A 376 55.41 5.16 -0.42
C MET A 376 54.95 5.66 0.95
N ASP A 377 55.44 6.81 1.40
CA ASP A 377 54.99 7.45 2.65
C ASP A 377 53.48 7.77 2.60
N HIS A 378 53.00 8.33 1.49
CA HIS A 378 51.58 8.60 1.32
C HIS A 378 50.72 7.33 1.23
N TYR A 379 51.17 6.26 0.56
CA TYR A 379 50.46 4.98 0.58
C TYR A 379 50.34 4.42 1.99
N ASN A 380 51.42 4.46 2.78
CA ASN A 380 51.43 4.00 4.16
C ASN A 380 50.46 4.81 5.03
N LYS A 381 50.46 6.14 4.92
CA LYS A 381 49.52 7.02 5.63
C LYS A 381 48.07 6.75 5.24
N GLY A 382 47.81 6.57 3.94
CA GLY A 382 46.49 6.19 3.43
C GLY A 382 46.01 4.87 4.02
N LEU A 383 46.86 3.84 4.02
CA LEU A 383 46.56 2.52 4.59
C LEU A 383 46.31 2.58 6.10
N GLN A 384 47.11 3.33 6.86
CA GLN A 384 46.90 3.52 8.30
C GLN A 384 45.54 4.15 8.61
N LEU A 385 45.07 5.11 7.79
CA LEU A 385 43.74 5.69 7.96
C LEU A 385 42.63 4.67 7.67
N THR A 386 42.77 3.84 6.64
CA THR A 386 41.81 2.77 6.33
C THR A 386 41.70 1.77 7.48
N LEU A 387 42.84 1.35 8.04
CA LEU A 387 42.88 0.40 9.15
C LEU A 387 42.21 0.98 10.41
N LYS A 388 42.36 2.30 10.65
CA LYS A 388 41.67 2.99 11.76
C LYS A 388 40.15 3.11 11.57
N GLN A 389 39.64 3.02 10.34
CA GLN A 389 38.20 3.07 10.06
C GLN A 389 37.53 1.70 10.12
N LEU A 390 38.30 0.62 10.00
CA LEU A 390 37.82 -0.77 10.06
C LEU A 390 37.79 -1.32 11.50
N ASN A 391 38.59 -0.75 12.39
CA ASN A 391 38.56 -1.00 13.84
C ASN A 391 37.61 -0.01 14.53
#